data_AF-A0A5S4GDR0-F1
#
_entry.id   AF-A0A5S4GDR0-F1
#
_cell.length_a   1.000
_cell.length_b   1.000
_cell.length_c   1.000
_cell.angle_alpha   90.00
_cell.angle_beta   90.00
_cell.angle_gamma   90.00
#
_symmetry.space_group_name_H-M   'P 1'
#
loop_
_entity.id
_entity.type
_entity.pdbx_description
1 polymer ?
#
loop_
_entity_poly.entity_id
_entity_poly.type
_entity_poly.pdbx_seq_one_letter_code
_entity_poly.pdbx_strand_id
1 'polypeptide(L)'
;MSDSDAGADAVIAAAKPYRINHLQLSHEIVHDLREVREPAKQAQANRLTKAAHDAGIAEVAIWDHSLYDLDYYPAEFRTGPGGTIDLDDPAFWEWFKQDYREMLHLVPDIDSVILTFIETGARVERQHSAKLTTAEQKLAYLVDQVAEVIVDERGLGLYLRTFGYFPEEMERTIGAIALVRNPHVKVMAKATPHDFFLTHPNDSTISRIDRPVLVEYDAAGEYNGQGKIANAWPEEHVQRLRHYQTLPNVIGYVARTDRYDESRIIGTPTEINLYALARATEDPRVSVETIYHEFAARTYGPRAARDVASALSKSYEIVTSVLYSLGTNTANHSRLDYEPYCSSYHRSVAGKWIDPPVTYVRHGVNKRFHFWIDVVDHLSPAACKTDPTLAREAQYVLDRGWVTMGDHMTPKYLEYVLTEKDHGVRVAESALRDVVKAGRDLKPEHFEQLKAYFERTVLTARLHRAVAAAYFGYRIYVRDEQQRTTKMKRLIWDGLDDAQRVAEQIRTYPVPAAGGEWDWVRDAAEAAKYHDRISQGWDRYGGIAVPRP
;
A
#
# COMPACT_ATOMS: atom_id res chain seq x y z
N MET A 1 -2.03 -8.57 -10.64
CA MET A 1 -1.23 -9.70 -11.15
C MET A 1 0.01 -9.11 -11.78
N SER A 2 1.16 -9.78 -11.66
CA SER A 2 2.46 -9.30 -12.17
C SER A 2 2.36 -9.02 -13.67
N ASP A 3 3.00 -7.93 -14.08
CA ASP A 3 3.11 -7.46 -15.45
C ASP A 3 4.17 -8.20 -16.28
N SER A 4 5.04 -8.96 -15.62
CA SER A 4 5.90 -9.92 -16.30
C SER A 4 5.09 -11.13 -16.78
N ASP A 5 5.27 -11.55 -18.03
CA ASP A 5 4.53 -12.69 -18.59
C ASP A 5 4.72 -13.97 -17.76
N ALA A 6 5.95 -14.25 -17.33
CA ALA A 6 6.25 -15.42 -16.48
C ALA A 6 5.60 -15.32 -15.10
N GLY A 7 5.53 -14.11 -14.53
CA GLY A 7 4.87 -13.87 -13.25
C GLY A 7 3.36 -14.04 -13.35
N ALA A 8 2.75 -13.51 -14.41
CA ALA A 8 1.33 -13.66 -14.71
C ALA A 8 0.94 -15.14 -14.91
N ASP A 9 1.69 -15.87 -15.73
CA ASP A 9 1.46 -17.29 -15.98
C ASP A 9 1.56 -18.12 -14.69
N ALA A 10 2.51 -17.79 -13.81
CA ALA A 10 2.64 -18.44 -12.50
C ALA A 10 1.42 -18.18 -11.59
N VAL A 11 0.85 -16.97 -11.61
CA VAL A 11 -0.37 -16.63 -10.86
C VAL A 11 -1.57 -17.40 -11.41
N ILE A 12 -1.75 -17.44 -12.74
CA ILE A 12 -2.83 -18.21 -13.39
C ILE A 12 -2.69 -19.71 -13.07
N ALA A 13 -1.49 -20.27 -13.14
CA ALA A 13 -1.25 -21.67 -12.80
C ALA A 13 -1.57 -21.99 -11.32
N ALA A 14 -1.37 -21.03 -10.41
CA ALA A 14 -1.67 -21.17 -8.98
C ALA A 14 -3.16 -20.93 -8.64
N ALA A 15 -3.98 -20.44 -9.58
CA ALA A 15 -5.37 -20.05 -9.34
C ALA A 15 -6.25 -21.21 -8.84
N LYS A 16 -6.12 -22.40 -9.44
CA LYS A 16 -7.00 -23.54 -9.19
C LYS A 16 -6.98 -24.03 -7.73
N PRO A 17 -5.83 -24.25 -7.07
CA PRO A 17 -5.77 -24.57 -5.64
C PRO A 17 -6.48 -23.58 -4.72
N TYR A 18 -6.55 -22.30 -5.11
CA TYR A 18 -7.22 -21.24 -4.37
C TYR A 18 -8.67 -21.02 -4.81
N ARG A 19 -9.18 -21.83 -5.76
CA ARG A 19 -10.53 -21.74 -6.33
C ARG A 19 -10.84 -20.34 -6.87
N ILE A 20 -9.83 -19.67 -7.41
CA ILE A 20 -9.97 -18.33 -7.98
C ILE A 20 -10.88 -18.41 -9.21
N ASN A 21 -11.92 -17.57 -9.21
CA ASN A 21 -12.88 -17.43 -10.30
C ASN A 21 -12.88 -16.02 -10.92
N HIS A 22 -12.11 -15.09 -10.35
CA HIS A 22 -12.00 -13.69 -10.75
C HIS A 22 -10.53 -13.29 -10.83
N LEU A 23 -10.08 -12.76 -11.97
CA LEU A 23 -8.72 -12.26 -12.19
C LEU A 23 -8.76 -10.83 -12.72
N GLN A 24 -7.88 -9.96 -12.23
CA GLN A 24 -7.79 -8.57 -12.67
C GLN A 24 -6.47 -8.28 -13.38
N LEU A 25 -6.57 -7.73 -14.60
CA LEU A 25 -5.49 -7.16 -15.39
C LEU A 25 -5.42 -5.66 -15.06
N SER A 26 -4.35 -5.22 -14.42
CA SER A 26 -4.25 -3.89 -13.81
C SER A 26 -2.85 -3.29 -13.90
N HIS A 27 -2.73 -1.97 -13.73
CA HIS A 27 -1.45 -1.26 -13.65
C HIS A 27 -0.58 -1.49 -14.89
N GLU A 28 0.65 -1.98 -14.75
CA GLU A 28 1.58 -2.17 -15.87
C GLU A 28 1.06 -3.17 -16.94
N ILE A 29 0.06 -3.99 -16.64
CA ILE A 29 -0.66 -4.75 -17.69
C ILE A 29 -1.59 -3.80 -18.47
N VAL A 30 -2.58 -3.22 -17.78
CA VAL A 30 -3.45 -2.15 -18.29
C VAL A 30 -3.86 -1.29 -17.09
N HIS A 31 -3.49 -0.01 -17.09
CA HIS A 31 -3.89 0.94 -16.05
C HIS A 31 -5.06 1.79 -16.54
N ASP A 32 -4.90 2.39 -17.72
CA ASP A 32 -5.98 3.06 -18.44
C ASP A 32 -6.50 2.14 -19.55
N LEU A 33 -7.83 2.04 -19.75
CA LEU A 33 -8.36 1.16 -20.80
C LEU A 33 -7.85 1.56 -22.19
N ARG A 34 -7.53 2.85 -22.43
CA ARG A 34 -6.93 3.33 -23.69
C ARG A 34 -5.60 2.67 -24.04
N GLU A 35 -4.86 2.13 -23.08
CA GLU A 35 -3.59 1.44 -23.32
C GLU A 35 -3.77 0.23 -24.22
N VAL A 36 -4.97 -0.38 -24.30
CA VAL A 36 -5.23 -1.49 -25.23
C VAL A 36 -5.17 -1.07 -26.71
N ARG A 37 -5.08 0.23 -27.00
CA ARG A 37 -4.78 0.74 -28.35
C ARG A 37 -3.30 0.55 -28.71
N GLU A 38 -2.43 0.33 -27.74
CA GLU A 38 -1.04 -0.04 -27.96
C GLU A 38 -0.95 -1.54 -28.29
N PRO A 39 -0.34 -1.94 -29.43
CA PRO A 39 -0.35 -3.34 -29.87
C PRO A 39 0.23 -4.33 -28.85
N ALA A 40 1.24 -3.92 -28.09
CA ALA A 40 1.87 -4.77 -27.08
C ALA A 40 0.93 -5.05 -25.89
N LYS A 41 0.32 -3.99 -25.34
CA LYS A 41 -0.66 -4.05 -24.25
C LYS A 41 -1.89 -4.85 -24.67
N GLN A 42 -2.40 -4.61 -25.89
CA GLN A 42 -3.51 -5.37 -26.47
C GLN A 42 -3.21 -6.87 -26.53
N ALA A 43 -2.06 -7.23 -27.11
CA ALA A 43 -1.66 -8.63 -27.28
C ALA A 43 -1.48 -9.31 -25.91
N GLN A 44 -0.89 -8.61 -24.95
CA GLN A 44 -0.70 -9.12 -23.59
C GLN A 44 -2.05 -9.34 -22.90
N ALA A 45 -2.96 -8.36 -22.93
CA ALA A 45 -4.29 -8.48 -22.32
C ALA A 45 -5.07 -9.67 -22.89
N ASN A 46 -5.16 -9.79 -24.23
CA ASN A 46 -5.86 -10.89 -24.88
C ASN A 46 -5.23 -12.26 -24.58
N ARG A 47 -3.89 -12.35 -24.56
CA ARG A 47 -3.18 -13.58 -24.19
C ARG A 47 -3.53 -14.01 -22.76
N LEU A 48 -3.47 -13.08 -21.81
CA LEU A 48 -3.71 -13.35 -20.40
C LEU A 48 -5.17 -13.71 -20.12
N THR A 49 -6.12 -13.01 -20.76
CA THR A 49 -7.54 -13.35 -20.71
C THR A 49 -7.78 -14.78 -21.17
N LYS A 50 -7.25 -15.13 -22.35
CA LYS A 50 -7.36 -16.49 -22.88
C LYS A 50 -6.73 -17.52 -21.93
N ALA A 51 -5.53 -17.27 -21.43
CA ALA A 51 -4.83 -18.18 -20.53
C ALA A 51 -5.62 -18.40 -19.22
N ALA A 52 -6.24 -17.34 -18.70
CA ALA A 52 -7.06 -17.41 -17.49
C ALA A 52 -8.34 -18.24 -17.72
N HIS A 53 -9.04 -18.04 -18.83
CA HIS A 53 -10.20 -18.85 -19.21
C HIS A 53 -9.83 -20.31 -19.46
N ASP A 54 -8.74 -20.58 -20.17
CA ASP A 54 -8.23 -21.94 -20.39
C ASP A 54 -7.88 -22.64 -19.05
N ALA A 55 -7.48 -21.88 -18.03
CA ALA A 55 -7.24 -22.36 -16.67
C ALA A 55 -8.52 -22.52 -15.81
N GLY A 56 -9.69 -22.11 -16.33
CA GLY A 56 -10.99 -22.22 -15.67
C GLY A 56 -11.35 -21.05 -14.75
N ILE A 57 -10.67 -19.91 -14.86
CA ILE A 57 -11.10 -18.65 -14.22
C ILE A 57 -12.28 -18.11 -15.04
N ALA A 58 -13.39 -17.79 -14.37
CA ALA A 58 -14.65 -17.46 -15.04
C ALA A 58 -14.79 -15.99 -15.44
N GLU A 59 -14.18 -15.08 -14.67
CA GLU A 59 -14.28 -13.63 -14.88
C GLU A 59 -12.89 -13.03 -14.94
N VAL A 60 -12.52 -12.46 -16.10
CA VAL A 60 -11.32 -11.66 -16.28
C VAL A 60 -11.73 -10.21 -16.42
N ALA A 61 -11.32 -9.38 -15.47
CA ALA A 61 -11.57 -7.96 -15.47
C ALA A 61 -10.33 -7.16 -15.89
N ILE A 62 -10.54 -6.04 -16.58
CA ILE A 62 -9.49 -5.07 -16.94
C ILE A 62 -9.71 -3.74 -16.21
N TRP A 63 -8.64 -3.00 -15.92
CA TRP A 63 -8.76 -1.73 -15.22
C TRP A 63 -8.96 -0.54 -16.15
N ASP A 64 -9.57 0.50 -15.60
CA ASP A 64 -9.72 1.80 -16.23
C ASP A 64 -9.74 2.95 -15.20
N HIS A 65 -9.07 4.06 -15.52
CA HIS A 65 -9.04 5.30 -14.73
C HIS A 65 -9.78 6.40 -15.47
N SER A 66 -11.11 6.30 -15.49
CA SER A 66 -11.93 7.09 -16.41
C SER A 66 -11.89 8.60 -16.14
N LEU A 67 -11.93 9.31 -17.27
CA LEU A 67 -11.36 10.63 -17.51
C LEU A 67 -9.84 10.68 -17.39
N TYR A 68 -9.19 10.32 -18.51
CA TYR A 68 -7.75 10.46 -18.73
C TYR A 68 -7.31 11.93 -18.75
N ASP A 69 -6.03 12.19 -19.03
CA ASP A 69 -5.54 13.56 -19.16
C ASP A 69 -6.31 14.38 -20.21
N LEU A 70 -6.48 15.68 -19.95
CA LEU A 70 -7.32 16.57 -20.78
C LEU A 70 -6.87 16.66 -22.26
N ASP A 71 -5.64 16.32 -22.58
CA ASP A 71 -5.11 16.32 -23.95
C ASP A 71 -5.52 15.08 -24.75
N TYR A 72 -6.01 14.03 -24.10
CA TYR A 72 -6.64 12.88 -24.76
C TYR A 72 -7.95 13.26 -25.45
N TYR A 73 -8.70 14.18 -24.85
CA TYR A 73 -10.04 14.56 -25.31
C TYR A 73 -9.97 15.63 -26.41
N PRO A 74 -10.80 15.53 -27.48
CA PRO A 74 -10.86 16.53 -28.54
C PRO A 74 -11.05 17.96 -28.02
N ALA A 75 -10.36 18.91 -28.64
CA ALA A 75 -10.41 20.32 -28.24
C ALA A 75 -11.82 20.93 -28.28
N GLU A 76 -12.68 20.44 -29.18
CA GLU A 76 -14.06 20.87 -29.32
C GLU A 76 -14.95 20.57 -28.10
N PHE A 77 -14.58 19.61 -27.25
CA PHE A 77 -15.32 19.30 -26.02
C PHE A 77 -14.77 20.04 -24.78
N ARG A 78 -13.66 20.77 -24.91
CA ARG A 78 -13.00 21.52 -23.84
C ARG A 78 -13.44 22.99 -23.81
N THR A 79 -14.75 23.20 -23.92
CA THR A 79 -15.39 24.53 -24.05
C THR A 79 -15.77 25.15 -22.71
N GLY A 80 -15.62 24.42 -21.61
CA GLY A 80 -15.85 24.92 -20.26
C GLY A 80 -14.81 25.96 -19.81
N PRO A 81 -15.10 26.74 -18.74
CA PRO A 81 -14.15 27.69 -18.19
C PRO A 81 -12.79 27.05 -17.91
N GLY A 82 -11.71 27.74 -18.29
CA GLY A 82 -10.34 27.26 -18.10
C GLY A 82 -9.93 26.08 -18.99
N GLY A 83 -10.68 25.77 -20.05
CA GLY A 83 -10.40 24.63 -20.93
C GLY A 83 -10.83 23.29 -20.34
N THR A 84 -11.78 23.31 -19.40
CA THR A 84 -12.40 22.11 -18.84
C THR A 84 -13.33 21.45 -19.86
N ILE A 85 -13.55 20.15 -19.71
CA ILE A 85 -14.56 19.44 -20.49
C ILE A 85 -15.94 20.02 -20.13
N ASP A 86 -16.78 20.29 -21.13
CA ASP A 86 -18.19 20.63 -20.93
C ASP A 86 -19.04 19.35 -20.85
N LEU A 87 -19.37 18.94 -19.63
CA LEU A 87 -20.19 17.75 -19.39
C LEU A 87 -21.65 17.95 -19.78
N ASP A 88 -22.10 19.17 -20.11
CA ASP A 88 -23.45 19.41 -20.61
C ASP A 88 -23.58 19.22 -22.12
N ASP A 89 -22.46 19.07 -22.84
CA ASP A 89 -22.41 18.81 -24.28
C ASP A 89 -22.77 17.34 -24.57
N PRO A 90 -23.92 17.05 -25.21
CA PRO A 90 -24.28 15.69 -25.56
C PRO A 90 -23.31 15.06 -26.58
N ALA A 91 -22.66 15.85 -27.44
CA ALA A 91 -21.72 15.33 -28.42
C ALA A 91 -20.46 14.76 -27.77
N PHE A 92 -20.02 15.34 -26.64
CA PHE A 92 -18.95 14.78 -25.83
C PHE A 92 -19.30 13.36 -25.37
N TRP A 93 -20.51 13.15 -24.84
CA TRP A 93 -20.91 11.85 -24.32
C TRP A 93 -21.10 10.79 -25.41
N GLU A 94 -21.59 11.18 -26.58
CA GLU A 94 -21.64 10.27 -27.74
C GLU A 94 -20.23 9.85 -28.19
N TRP A 95 -19.29 10.80 -28.28
CA TRP A 95 -17.90 10.51 -28.59
C TRP A 95 -17.26 9.63 -27.51
N PHE A 96 -17.47 9.95 -26.24
CA PHE A 96 -16.93 9.22 -25.09
C PHE A 96 -17.40 7.76 -25.09
N LYS A 97 -18.70 7.51 -25.27
CA LYS A 97 -19.24 6.14 -25.38
C LYS A 97 -18.67 5.41 -26.59
N GLN A 98 -18.54 6.10 -27.73
CA GLN A 98 -17.94 5.51 -28.92
C GLN A 98 -16.48 5.11 -28.69
N ASP A 99 -15.71 5.92 -27.95
CA ASP A 99 -14.34 5.61 -27.56
C ASP A 99 -14.27 4.31 -26.72
N TYR A 100 -15.16 4.15 -25.74
CA TYR A 100 -15.27 2.88 -25.00
C TYR A 100 -15.60 1.70 -25.90
N ARG A 101 -16.53 1.86 -26.86
CA ARG A 101 -16.86 0.77 -27.79
C ARG A 101 -15.65 0.36 -28.60
N GLU A 102 -14.86 1.31 -29.09
CA GLU A 102 -13.64 1.04 -29.85
C GLU A 102 -12.59 0.32 -29.02
N MET A 103 -12.33 0.79 -27.79
CA MET A 103 -11.36 0.14 -26.89
C MET A 103 -11.80 -1.29 -26.53
N LEU A 104 -13.08 -1.51 -26.24
CA LEU A 104 -13.61 -2.83 -25.89
C LEU A 104 -13.63 -3.80 -27.10
N HIS A 105 -13.67 -3.32 -28.34
CA HIS A 105 -13.48 -4.18 -29.52
C HIS A 105 -12.05 -4.75 -29.61
N LEU A 106 -11.07 -4.12 -28.98
CA LEU A 106 -9.67 -4.55 -29.02
C LEU A 106 -9.38 -5.68 -28.01
N VAL A 107 -10.26 -5.86 -27.02
CA VAL A 107 -10.16 -6.87 -25.96
C VAL A 107 -11.48 -7.66 -25.81
N PRO A 108 -11.90 -8.39 -26.86
CA PRO A 108 -13.29 -8.89 -26.98
C PRO A 108 -13.67 -9.96 -25.94
N ASP A 109 -12.69 -10.64 -25.35
CA ASP A 109 -12.91 -11.79 -24.47
C ASP A 109 -12.88 -11.42 -22.97
N ILE A 110 -12.72 -10.15 -22.60
CA ILE A 110 -12.83 -9.77 -21.17
C ILE A 110 -14.27 -9.90 -20.69
N ASP A 111 -14.45 -10.13 -19.39
CA ASP A 111 -15.77 -10.31 -18.77
C ASP A 111 -16.23 -9.08 -17.99
N SER A 112 -15.30 -8.20 -17.60
CA SER A 112 -15.59 -7.07 -16.72
C SER A 112 -14.59 -5.93 -16.82
N VAL A 113 -15.00 -4.76 -16.31
CA VAL A 113 -14.14 -3.59 -16.11
C VAL A 113 -14.13 -3.17 -14.65
N ILE A 114 -12.95 -2.93 -14.11
CA ILE A 114 -12.72 -2.28 -12.81
C ILE A 114 -12.48 -0.80 -13.06
N LEU A 115 -13.46 0.02 -12.71
CA LEU A 115 -13.44 1.45 -12.92
C LEU A 115 -13.00 2.18 -11.66
N THR A 116 -11.91 2.93 -11.75
CA THR A 116 -11.51 3.92 -10.73
C THR A 116 -11.79 5.31 -11.28
N PHE A 117 -12.37 6.19 -10.45
CA PHE A 117 -12.66 7.60 -10.80
C PHE A 117 -11.95 8.60 -9.86
N ILE A 118 -10.98 8.09 -9.12
CA ILE A 118 -10.01 8.84 -8.32
C ILE A 118 -8.62 8.47 -8.86
N GLU A 119 -7.62 9.33 -8.68
CA GLU A 119 -6.29 9.19 -9.31
C GLU A 119 -6.33 9.20 -10.84
N THR A 120 -7.34 9.88 -11.41
CA THR A 120 -7.50 10.05 -12.85
C THR A 120 -6.93 11.39 -13.31
N GLY A 121 -6.62 11.50 -14.61
CA GLY A 121 -6.07 12.72 -15.20
C GLY A 121 -7.05 13.90 -15.08
N ALA A 122 -8.10 13.90 -15.89
CA ALA A 122 -9.15 14.91 -15.86
C ALA A 122 -10.22 14.55 -14.83
N ARG A 123 -9.96 14.83 -13.55
CA ARG A 123 -10.95 14.61 -12.48
C ARG A 123 -12.33 15.18 -12.81
N VAL A 124 -13.34 14.32 -12.90
CA VAL A 124 -14.68 14.70 -13.40
C VAL A 124 -15.37 15.74 -12.53
N GLU A 125 -15.14 15.73 -11.22
CA GLU A 125 -15.78 16.70 -10.33
C GLU A 125 -15.32 18.14 -10.60
N ARG A 126 -14.17 18.30 -11.26
CA ARG A 126 -13.56 19.57 -11.63
C ARG A 126 -13.93 20.04 -13.04
N GLN A 127 -14.68 19.26 -13.81
CA GLN A 127 -15.11 19.62 -15.16
C GLN A 127 -16.37 20.49 -15.15
N HIS A 128 -16.66 21.20 -16.23
CA HIS A 128 -17.78 22.13 -16.29
C HIS A 128 -19.12 21.41 -16.45
N SER A 129 -20.15 21.89 -15.74
CA SER A 129 -21.55 21.55 -15.98
C SER A 129 -22.43 22.57 -15.26
N ALA A 130 -23.46 23.07 -15.94
CA ALA A 130 -24.54 23.85 -15.33
C ALA A 130 -25.66 22.96 -14.77
N LYS A 131 -25.76 21.70 -15.22
CA LYS A 131 -26.80 20.73 -14.79
C LYS A 131 -26.37 19.91 -13.57
N LEU A 132 -25.13 19.43 -13.56
CA LEU A 132 -24.55 18.59 -12.50
C LEU A 132 -23.79 19.49 -11.53
N THR A 133 -24.46 19.91 -10.47
CA THR A 133 -23.99 21.01 -9.58
C THR A 133 -23.13 20.54 -8.42
N THR A 134 -23.04 19.22 -8.19
CA THR A 134 -22.23 18.60 -7.12
C THR A 134 -21.20 17.63 -7.68
N ALA A 135 -20.16 17.34 -6.89
CA ALA A 135 -19.12 16.39 -7.28
C ALA A 135 -19.70 14.97 -7.46
N GLU A 136 -20.60 14.59 -6.55
CA GLU A 136 -21.28 13.31 -6.50
C GLU A 136 -22.15 13.10 -7.75
N GLN A 137 -22.90 14.12 -8.17
CA GLN A 137 -23.69 14.06 -9.40
C GLN A 137 -22.84 13.88 -10.65
N LYS A 138 -21.70 14.59 -10.74
CA LYS A 138 -20.78 14.48 -11.89
C LYS A 138 -20.14 13.09 -11.96
N LEU A 139 -19.69 12.57 -10.83
CA LEU A 139 -19.11 11.23 -10.71
C LEU A 139 -20.14 10.14 -11.07
N ALA A 140 -21.35 10.22 -10.51
CA ALA A 140 -22.43 9.27 -10.80
C ALA A 140 -22.83 9.31 -12.27
N TYR A 141 -22.90 10.51 -12.87
CA TYR A 141 -23.22 10.67 -14.28
C TYR A 141 -22.16 10.01 -15.17
N LEU A 142 -20.87 10.25 -14.93
CA LEU A 142 -19.78 9.58 -15.64
C LEU A 142 -19.93 8.06 -15.57
N VAL A 143 -20.18 7.52 -14.36
CA VAL A 143 -20.40 6.08 -14.18
C VAL A 143 -21.58 5.58 -15.02
N ASP A 144 -22.72 6.28 -14.99
CA ASP A 144 -23.88 5.87 -15.79
C ASP A 144 -23.56 5.88 -17.29
N GLN A 145 -22.77 6.84 -17.79
CA GLN A 145 -22.37 6.86 -19.21
C GLN A 145 -21.43 5.70 -19.58
N VAL A 146 -20.54 5.29 -18.67
CA VAL A 146 -19.70 4.10 -18.84
C VAL A 146 -20.54 2.81 -18.75
N ALA A 147 -21.49 2.75 -17.79
CA ALA A 147 -22.36 1.60 -17.57
C ALA A 147 -23.29 1.32 -18.74
N GLU A 148 -23.78 2.36 -19.44
CA GLU A 148 -24.58 2.18 -20.66
C GLU A 148 -23.83 1.34 -21.72
N VAL A 149 -22.51 1.57 -21.91
CA VAL A 149 -21.72 0.81 -22.88
C VAL A 149 -21.30 -0.55 -22.33
N ILE A 150 -20.77 -0.60 -21.10
CA ILE A 150 -20.18 -1.81 -20.53
C ILE A 150 -21.27 -2.81 -20.15
N VAL A 151 -22.29 -2.36 -19.42
CA VAL A 151 -23.31 -3.22 -18.85
C VAL A 151 -24.47 -3.39 -19.82
N ASP A 152 -25.07 -2.30 -20.29
CA ASP A 152 -26.34 -2.39 -21.01
C ASP A 152 -26.16 -2.83 -22.48
N GLU A 153 -25.17 -2.28 -23.19
CA GLU A 153 -24.89 -2.66 -24.58
C GLU A 153 -24.12 -3.99 -24.70
N ARG A 154 -23.15 -4.24 -23.82
CA ARG A 154 -22.20 -5.36 -23.95
C ARG A 154 -22.41 -6.50 -22.96
N GLY A 155 -23.19 -6.31 -21.90
CA GLY A 155 -23.44 -7.34 -20.89
C GLY A 155 -22.23 -7.69 -20.02
N LEU A 156 -21.21 -6.82 -19.97
CA LEU A 156 -20.01 -7.02 -19.15
C LEU A 156 -20.28 -6.58 -17.70
N GLY A 157 -19.50 -7.11 -16.76
CA GLY A 157 -19.50 -6.61 -15.39
C GLY A 157 -18.80 -5.25 -15.26
N LEU A 158 -19.31 -4.41 -14.36
CA LEU A 158 -18.68 -3.14 -13.99
C LEU A 158 -18.54 -3.06 -12.46
N TYR A 159 -17.31 -2.90 -12.00
CA TYR A 159 -16.99 -2.70 -10.59
C TYR A 159 -16.43 -1.31 -10.36
N LEU A 160 -17.09 -0.52 -9.52
CA LEU A 160 -16.57 0.76 -9.07
C LEU A 160 -15.57 0.55 -7.95
N ARG A 161 -14.31 0.92 -8.19
CA ARG A 161 -13.28 0.84 -7.18
C ARG A 161 -13.30 2.08 -6.28
N THR A 162 -13.58 1.90 -4.99
CA THR A 162 -13.56 3.02 -4.04
C THR A 162 -12.14 3.35 -3.61
N PHE A 163 -11.81 4.64 -3.59
CA PHE A 163 -10.59 5.16 -3.00
C PHE A 163 -10.81 6.62 -2.54
N GLY A 164 -10.04 7.08 -1.56
CA GLY A 164 -10.09 8.45 -1.06
C GLY A 164 -8.95 8.74 -0.09
N TYR A 165 -8.33 9.92 -0.21
CA TYR A 165 -7.17 10.31 0.61
C TYR A 165 -7.55 10.79 2.02
N PHE A 166 -8.80 11.19 2.21
CA PHE A 166 -9.33 11.74 3.46
C PHE A 166 -10.84 11.49 3.58
N PRO A 167 -11.42 11.56 4.80
CA PRO A 167 -12.81 11.16 5.03
C PRO A 167 -13.82 11.84 4.11
N GLU A 168 -13.71 13.16 3.90
CA GLU A 168 -14.65 13.90 3.08
C GLU A 168 -14.59 13.51 1.59
N GLU A 169 -13.41 13.13 1.07
CA GLU A 169 -13.31 12.58 -0.30
C GLU A 169 -13.94 11.19 -0.39
N MET A 170 -13.75 10.35 0.62
CA MET A 170 -14.42 9.05 0.69
C MET A 170 -15.94 9.20 0.77
N GLU A 171 -16.47 10.15 1.54
CA GLU A 171 -17.91 10.41 1.60
C GLU A 171 -18.49 10.84 0.25
N ARG A 172 -17.76 11.64 -0.55
CA ARG A 172 -18.16 11.98 -1.92
C ARG A 172 -18.20 10.74 -2.83
N THR A 173 -17.19 9.87 -2.71
CA THR A 173 -17.15 8.59 -3.45
C THR A 173 -18.37 7.72 -3.13
N ILE A 174 -18.71 7.56 -1.85
CA ILE A 174 -19.90 6.81 -1.42
C ILE A 174 -21.20 7.49 -1.86
N GLY A 175 -21.27 8.83 -1.75
CA GLY A 175 -22.42 9.62 -2.22
C GLY A 175 -22.65 9.48 -3.72
N ALA A 176 -21.59 9.46 -4.52
CA ALA A 176 -21.66 9.21 -5.96
C ALA A 176 -22.22 7.81 -6.28
N ILE A 177 -21.74 6.78 -5.58
CA ILE A 177 -22.21 5.39 -5.76
C ILE A 177 -23.72 5.26 -5.53
N ALA A 178 -24.25 5.95 -4.51
CA ALA A 178 -25.68 5.97 -4.20
C ALA A 178 -26.54 6.66 -5.28
N LEU A 179 -25.94 7.49 -6.14
CA LEU A 179 -26.61 8.20 -7.23
C LEU A 179 -26.54 7.45 -8.57
N VAL A 180 -25.68 6.43 -8.70
CA VAL A 180 -25.58 5.60 -9.91
C VAL A 180 -26.92 4.91 -10.16
N ARG A 181 -27.44 5.01 -11.40
CA ARG A 181 -28.76 4.52 -11.76
C ARG A 181 -28.75 3.07 -12.17
N ASN A 182 -27.69 2.62 -12.85
CA ASN A 182 -27.60 1.25 -13.32
C ASN A 182 -27.53 0.28 -12.11
N PRO A 183 -28.51 -0.63 -11.91
CA PRO A 183 -28.57 -1.47 -10.72
C PRO A 183 -27.59 -2.66 -10.76
N HIS A 184 -26.98 -2.95 -11.92
CA HIS A 184 -26.06 -4.06 -12.11
C HIS A 184 -24.59 -3.70 -11.84
N VAL A 185 -24.31 -2.40 -11.65
CA VAL A 185 -23.00 -1.91 -11.20
C VAL A 185 -22.72 -2.38 -9.78
N LYS A 186 -21.56 -3.01 -9.61
CA LYS A 186 -21.02 -3.52 -8.34
C LYS A 186 -19.93 -2.60 -7.82
N VAL A 187 -19.44 -2.86 -6.62
CA VAL A 187 -18.37 -2.09 -6.00
C VAL A 187 -17.20 -2.99 -5.61
N MET A 188 -15.99 -2.46 -5.69
CA MET A 188 -14.81 -3.03 -5.10
C MET A 188 -14.21 -2.02 -4.11
N ALA A 189 -14.00 -2.42 -2.86
CA ALA A 189 -13.54 -1.52 -1.81
C ALA A 189 -12.38 -2.11 -1.03
N LYS A 190 -11.37 -1.30 -0.69
CA LYS A 190 -10.23 -1.76 0.11
C LYS A 190 -10.69 -2.23 1.50
N ALA A 191 -10.00 -3.24 2.04
CA ALA A 191 -10.21 -3.75 3.40
C ALA A 191 -9.82 -2.73 4.50
N THR A 192 -9.21 -1.61 4.11
CA THR A 192 -8.78 -0.49 4.95
C THR A 192 -9.22 0.81 4.28
N PRO A 193 -9.58 1.86 5.03
CA PRO A 193 -9.76 3.17 4.43
C PRO A 193 -8.42 3.67 3.86
N HIS A 194 -8.48 4.57 2.87
CA HIS A 194 -7.30 5.11 2.18
C HIS A 194 -6.41 4.00 1.59
N ASP A 195 -5.35 3.60 2.29
CA ASP A 195 -4.35 2.66 1.78
C ASP A 195 -4.02 1.55 2.78
N PHE A 196 -3.27 0.54 2.32
CA PHE A 196 -3.07 -0.73 3.01
C PHE A 196 -2.05 -0.69 4.18
N PHE A 197 -2.22 0.26 5.10
CA PHE A 197 -1.42 0.33 6.32
C PHE A 197 -1.94 -0.64 7.38
N LEU A 198 -1.03 -1.35 8.04
CA LEU A 198 -1.37 -2.32 9.10
C LEU A 198 -2.03 -1.68 10.33
N THR A 199 -1.87 -0.36 10.51
CA THR A 199 -2.46 0.39 11.62
C THR A 199 -3.79 1.06 11.27
N HIS A 200 -4.25 0.95 10.01
CA HIS A 200 -5.58 1.38 9.63
C HIS A 200 -6.66 0.44 10.18
N PRO A 201 -7.86 0.96 10.54
CA PRO A 201 -8.97 0.11 10.94
C PRO A 201 -9.56 -0.61 9.71
N ASN A 202 -10.63 -1.38 9.92
CA ASN A 202 -11.48 -1.82 8.82
C ASN A 202 -12.15 -0.59 8.18
N ASP A 203 -12.29 -0.58 6.86
CA ASP A 203 -13.11 0.42 6.17
C ASP A 203 -14.58 0.28 6.59
N SER A 204 -15.06 1.25 7.36
CA SER A 204 -16.44 1.30 7.86
C SER A 204 -17.46 1.67 6.78
N THR A 205 -17.02 2.27 5.67
CA THR A 205 -17.91 2.75 4.61
C THR A 205 -18.58 1.62 3.84
N ILE A 206 -17.93 0.45 3.77
CA ILE A 206 -18.45 -0.76 3.09
C ILE A 206 -19.85 -1.14 3.58
N SER A 207 -20.12 -0.99 4.88
CA SER A 207 -21.44 -1.31 5.47
C SER A 207 -22.59 -0.42 4.96
N ARG A 208 -22.28 0.73 4.36
CA ARG A 208 -23.26 1.71 3.86
C ARG A 208 -23.53 1.59 2.35
N ILE A 209 -22.80 0.71 1.66
CA ILE A 209 -22.91 0.53 0.21
C ILE A 209 -24.08 -0.41 -0.08
N ASP A 210 -25.08 0.08 -0.82
CA ASP A 210 -26.34 -0.61 -1.13
C ASP A 210 -26.25 -1.54 -2.36
N ARG A 211 -25.03 -1.96 -2.71
CA ARG A 211 -24.69 -2.75 -3.90
C ARG A 211 -23.76 -3.89 -3.53
N PRO A 212 -23.66 -4.96 -4.35
CA PRO A 212 -22.70 -6.04 -4.10
C PRO A 212 -21.25 -5.52 -4.07
N VAL A 213 -20.48 -5.94 -3.05
CA VAL A 213 -19.11 -5.48 -2.80
C VAL A 213 -18.10 -6.63 -2.83
N LEU A 214 -17.02 -6.44 -3.58
CA LEU A 214 -15.76 -7.18 -3.41
C LEU A 214 -14.82 -6.41 -2.50
N VAL A 215 -14.26 -7.08 -1.48
CA VAL A 215 -13.26 -6.45 -0.61
C VAL A 215 -11.85 -6.66 -1.19
N GLU A 216 -11.11 -5.59 -1.46
CA GLU A 216 -9.73 -5.62 -1.95
C GLU A 216 -8.75 -5.73 -0.78
N TYR A 217 -7.88 -6.74 -0.82
CA TYR A 217 -6.78 -6.96 0.12
C TYR A 217 -5.43 -6.76 -0.57
N ASP A 218 -4.45 -6.24 0.15
CA ASP A 218 -3.05 -6.26 -0.28
C ASP A 218 -2.31 -7.42 0.39
N ALA A 219 -2.16 -8.53 -0.34
CA ALA A 219 -1.42 -9.70 0.13
C ALA A 219 0.08 -9.58 -0.17
N ALA A 220 0.51 -8.60 -0.99
CA ALA A 220 1.90 -8.35 -1.32
C ALA A 220 2.58 -7.37 -0.34
N GLY A 221 1.84 -6.40 0.18
CA GLY A 221 2.30 -5.45 1.20
C GLY A 221 3.12 -4.32 0.64
N GLU A 222 2.50 -3.47 -0.17
CA GLU A 222 3.02 -2.22 -0.73
C GLU A 222 3.85 -1.41 0.28
N TYR A 223 3.28 -1.15 1.46
CA TYR A 223 3.92 -0.40 2.56
C TYR A 223 4.51 -1.29 3.65
N ASN A 224 4.45 -2.61 3.46
CA ASN A 224 4.69 -3.61 4.49
C ASN A 224 5.74 -4.65 4.06
N GLY A 225 6.66 -4.26 3.17
CA GLY A 225 7.85 -5.03 2.81
C GLY A 225 7.82 -5.75 1.45
N GLN A 226 6.70 -5.72 0.72
CA GLN A 226 6.56 -6.22 -0.66
C GLN A 226 7.07 -7.65 -0.91
N GLY A 227 7.00 -8.53 0.10
CA GLY A 227 7.59 -9.88 0.06
C GLY A 227 9.12 -9.95 -0.05
N LYS A 228 9.82 -8.82 0.07
CA LYS A 228 11.30 -8.73 0.08
C LYS A 228 11.87 -8.96 1.48
N ILE A 229 11.10 -8.59 2.51
CA ILE A 229 11.34 -8.85 3.94
C ILE A 229 10.12 -9.56 4.55
N ALA A 230 10.16 -9.85 5.86
CA ALA A 230 9.07 -10.42 6.64
C ALA A 230 7.71 -9.74 6.35
N ASN A 231 6.75 -10.54 5.88
CA ASN A 231 5.55 -10.09 5.18
C ASN A 231 4.47 -11.20 5.27
N ALA A 232 4.14 -11.58 6.51
CA ALA A 232 3.13 -12.59 6.81
C ALA A 232 2.20 -12.10 7.92
N TRP A 233 0.99 -11.68 7.54
CA TRP A 233 -0.06 -11.19 8.44
C TRP A 233 -1.41 -11.93 8.33
N PRO A 234 -1.42 -13.29 8.35
CA PRO A 234 -2.64 -14.07 8.53
C PRO A 234 -3.62 -13.54 9.58
N GLU A 235 -3.14 -13.05 10.73
CA GLU A 235 -4.02 -12.52 11.78
C GLU A 235 -4.87 -11.35 11.27
N GLU A 236 -4.22 -10.33 10.70
CA GLU A 236 -4.89 -9.13 10.16
C GLU A 236 -5.87 -9.49 9.04
N HIS A 237 -5.44 -10.32 8.09
CA HIS A 237 -6.28 -10.73 6.97
C HIS A 237 -7.50 -11.52 7.42
N VAL A 238 -7.33 -12.48 8.32
CA VAL A 238 -8.43 -13.33 8.79
C VAL A 238 -9.40 -12.55 9.67
N GLN A 239 -8.92 -11.64 10.52
CA GLN A 239 -9.79 -10.79 11.33
C GLN A 239 -10.64 -9.86 10.45
N ARG A 240 -10.04 -9.23 9.44
CA ARG A 240 -10.75 -8.41 8.44
C ARG A 240 -11.77 -9.22 7.66
N LEU A 241 -11.36 -10.37 7.13
CA LEU A 241 -12.24 -11.26 6.37
C LEU A 241 -13.46 -11.65 7.17
N ARG A 242 -13.27 -12.08 8.43
CA ARG A 242 -14.37 -12.43 9.34
C ARG A 242 -15.34 -11.28 9.55
N HIS A 243 -14.82 -10.07 9.74
CA HIS A 243 -15.66 -8.89 9.87
C HIS A 243 -16.49 -8.65 8.60
N TYR A 244 -15.85 -8.62 7.44
CA TYR A 244 -16.54 -8.33 6.18
C TYR A 244 -17.53 -9.41 5.74
N GLN A 245 -17.28 -10.67 6.08
CA GLN A 245 -18.23 -11.76 5.86
C GLN A 245 -19.53 -11.60 6.68
N THR A 246 -19.56 -10.73 7.70
CA THR A 246 -20.80 -10.42 8.42
C THR A 246 -21.69 -9.41 7.69
N LEU A 247 -21.17 -8.71 6.68
CA LEU A 247 -21.90 -7.67 5.97
C LEU A 247 -22.70 -8.28 4.81
N PRO A 248 -24.03 -8.03 4.71
CA PRO A 248 -24.89 -8.71 3.75
C PRO A 248 -24.62 -8.33 2.29
N ASN A 249 -23.98 -7.18 2.06
CA ASN A 249 -23.63 -6.68 0.73
C ASN A 249 -22.27 -7.21 0.22
N VAL A 250 -21.44 -7.80 1.08
CA VAL A 250 -20.14 -8.34 0.69
C VAL A 250 -20.33 -9.71 0.01
N ILE A 251 -19.91 -9.81 -1.25
CA ILE A 251 -20.07 -11.02 -2.07
C ILE A 251 -18.77 -11.81 -2.26
N GLY A 252 -17.64 -11.26 -1.84
CA GLY A 252 -16.34 -11.88 -2.00
C GLY A 252 -15.19 -10.92 -1.73
N TYR A 253 -14.00 -11.32 -2.16
CA TYR A 253 -12.80 -10.50 -2.04
C TYR A 253 -11.89 -10.71 -3.25
N VAL A 254 -10.98 -9.75 -3.45
CA VAL A 254 -9.82 -9.88 -4.32
C VAL A 254 -8.56 -9.61 -3.52
N ALA A 255 -7.44 -10.19 -3.92
CA ALA A 255 -6.17 -10.01 -3.23
C ALA A 255 -5.08 -9.67 -4.25
N ARG A 256 -4.37 -8.57 -4.01
CA ARG A 256 -3.21 -8.17 -4.81
C ARG A 256 -2.04 -9.11 -4.52
N THR A 257 -1.49 -9.72 -5.57
CA THR A 257 -0.48 -10.80 -5.49
C THR A 257 0.94 -10.37 -5.87
N ASP A 258 1.17 -9.08 -6.13
CA ASP A 258 2.44 -8.53 -6.64
C ASP A 258 2.51 -7.00 -6.42
N ARG A 259 3.70 -6.43 -6.61
CA ARG A 259 4.03 -4.99 -6.64
C ARG A 259 4.96 -4.69 -7.82
N TYR A 260 4.49 -5.02 -9.03
CA TYR A 260 5.20 -4.86 -10.31
C TYR A 260 6.44 -5.78 -10.47
N ASP A 261 6.90 -5.90 -11.71
CA ASP A 261 8.02 -6.74 -12.15
C ASP A 261 7.94 -8.16 -11.55
N GLU A 262 8.97 -8.55 -10.81
CA GLU A 262 9.18 -9.90 -10.27
C GLU A 262 8.69 -10.08 -8.82
N SER A 263 8.09 -9.06 -8.20
CA SER A 263 7.70 -9.04 -6.77
C SER A 263 6.47 -9.89 -6.40
N ARG A 264 6.12 -10.88 -7.23
CA ARG A 264 4.97 -11.76 -7.01
C ARG A 264 5.09 -12.58 -5.73
N ILE A 265 3.97 -12.84 -5.06
CA ILE A 265 3.97 -13.59 -3.79
C ILE A 265 3.90 -15.10 -3.96
N ILE A 266 3.43 -15.61 -5.10
CA ILE A 266 3.27 -17.06 -5.34
C ILE A 266 4.63 -17.77 -5.26
N GLY A 267 4.72 -18.90 -4.57
CA GLY A 267 5.96 -19.65 -4.36
C GLY A 267 6.97 -18.96 -3.44
N THR A 268 6.55 -17.92 -2.70
CA THR A 268 7.38 -17.21 -1.72
C THR A 268 6.81 -17.40 -0.32
N PRO A 269 7.55 -17.07 0.75
CA PRO A 269 7.02 -17.11 2.12
C PRO A 269 5.76 -16.25 2.30
N THR A 270 5.63 -15.18 1.51
CA THR A 270 4.50 -14.23 1.51
C THR A 270 3.19 -14.84 1.00
N GLU A 271 3.23 -15.93 0.24
CA GLU A 271 2.02 -16.62 -0.26
C GLU A 271 1.07 -17.00 0.88
N ILE A 272 1.57 -17.12 2.11
CA ILE A 272 0.75 -17.34 3.30
C ILE A 272 -0.39 -16.34 3.47
N ASN A 273 -0.25 -15.10 3.00
CA ASN A 273 -1.30 -14.08 3.08
C ASN A 273 -2.50 -14.48 2.20
N LEU A 274 -2.25 -14.96 0.99
CA LEU A 274 -3.28 -15.49 0.08
C LEU A 274 -3.86 -16.80 0.64
N TYR A 275 -3.01 -17.68 1.15
CA TYR A 275 -3.44 -18.92 1.79
C TYR A 275 -4.33 -18.68 3.00
N ALA A 276 -4.04 -17.67 3.83
CA ALA A 276 -4.85 -17.34 4.99
C ALA A 276 -6.28 -16.92 4.59
N LEU A 277 -6.42 -16.07 3.56
CA LEU A 277 -7.72 -15.66 3.04
C LEU A 277 -8.52 -16.86 2.50
N ALA A 278 -7.88 -17.71 1.69
CA ALA A 278 -8.54 -18.90 1.15
C ALA A 278 -8.95 -19.88 2.25
N ARG A 279 -8.02 -20.18 3.17
CA ARG A 279 -8.22 -21.16 4.24
C ARG A 279 -9.30 -20.73 5.25
N ALA A 280 -9.37 -19.44 5.57
CA ALA A 280 -10.41 -18.89 6.43
C ALA A 280 -11.76 -18.71 5.72
N THR A 281 -11.77 -18.63 4.39
CA THR A 281 -13.02 -18.71 3.61
C THR A 281 -13.58 -20.13 3.62
N GLU A 282 -12.72 -21.15 3.51
CA GLU A 282 -13.11 -22.56 3.58
C GLU A 282 -13.59 -22.99 4.98
N ASP A 283 -12.95 -22.50 6.04
CA ASP A 283 -13.37 -22.71 7.43
C ASP A 283 -13.28 -21.40 8.22
N PRO A 284 -14.41 -20.71 8.42
CA PRO A 284 -14.44 -19.44 9.16
C PRO A 284 -13.92 -19.54 10.60
N ARG A 285 -13.86 -20.75 11.18
CA ARG A 285 -13.45 -21.00 12.57
C ARG A 285 -11.97 -21.39 12.71
N VAL A 286 -11.24 -21.54 11.61
CA VAL A 286 -9.82 -21.93 11.65
C VAL A 286 -9.01 -20.95 12.50
N SER A 287 -8.12 -21.45 13.37
CA SER A 287 -7.26 -20.56 14.15
C SER A 287 -6.13 -20.01 13.27
N VAL A 288 -5.65 -18.80 13.58
CA VAL A 288 -4.51 -18.20 12.86
C VAL A 288 -3.23 -19.03 13.06
N GLU A 289 -3.02 -19.59 14.26
CA GLU A 289 -1.92 -20.50 14.54
C GLU A 289 -1.98 -21.76 13.65
N THR A 290 -3.17 -22.31 13.47
CA THR A 290 -3.40 -23.44 12.54
C THR A 290 -3.03 -23.06 11.12
N ILE A 291 -3.41 -21.87 10.63
CA ILE A 291 -3.04 -21.40 9.28
C ILE A 291 -1.52 -21.33 9.11
N TYR A 292 -0.79 -20.72 10.07
CA TYR A 292 0.66 -20.66 10.01
C TYR A 292 1.29 -22.05 9.96
N HIS A 293 0.83 -22.97 10.81
CA HIS A 293 1.36 -24.33 10.86
C HIS A 293 1.02 -25.14 9.61
N GLU A 294 -0.22 -25.08 9.12
CA GLU A 294 -0.67 -25.78 7.90
C GLU A 294 0.11 -25.30 6.67
N PHE A 295 0.24 -23.99 6.49
CA PHE A 295 1.05 -23.42 5.40
C PHE A 295 2.50 -23.89 5.51
N ALA A 296 3.11 -23.75 6.69
CA ALA A 296 4.50 -24.12 6.88
C ALA A 296 4.74 -25.62 6.65
N ALA A 297 3.83 -26.49 7.11
CA ALA A 297 3.91 -27.94 6.89
C ALA A 297 3.74 -28.32 5.42
N ARG A 298 2.80 -27.69 4.72
CA ARG A 298 2.53 -27.93 3.30
C ARG A 298 3.69 -27.49 2.40
N THR A 299 4.23 -26.30 2.67
CA THR A 299 5.26 -25.68 1.82
C THR A 299 6.66 -26.18 2.18
N TYR A 300 6.98 -26.26 3.47
CA TYR A 300 8.35 -26.49 3.95
C TYR A 300 8.56 -27.86 4.61
N GLY A 301 7.50 -28.64 4.77
CA GLY A 301 7.52 -29.98 5.33
C GLY A 301 7.19 -30.00 6.84
N PRO A 302 6.58 -31.09 7.33
CA PRO A 302 6.02 -31.16 8.69
C PRO A 302 7.08 -31.04 9.80
N ARG A 303 8.34 -31.43 9.53
CA ARG A 303 9.43 -31.33 10.52
C ARG A 303 9.90 -29.89 10.74
N ALA A 304 9.91 -29.07 9.70
CA ALA A 304 10.30 -27.66 9.77
C ALA A 304 9.12 -26.75 10.18
N ALA A 305 7.88 -27.24 10.04
CA ALA A 305 6.65 -26.46 10.16
C ALA A 305 6.59 -25.58 11.42
N ARG A 306 6.92 -26.13 12.58
CA ARG A 306 6.87 -25.40 13.86
C ARG A 306 7.75 -24.16 13.88
N ASP A 307 9.03 -24.34 13.51
CA ASP A 307 10.02 -23.28 13.60
C ASP A 307 9.81 -22.25 12.46
N VAL A 308 9.41 -22.69 11.25
CA VAL A 308 9.04 -21.78 10.16
C VAL A 308 7.77 -20.99 10.47
N ALA A 309 6.72 -21.63 10.97
CA ALA A 309 5.50 -20.94 11.43
C ALA A 309 5.82 -19.89 12.49
N SER A 310 6.70 -20.23 13.44
CA SER A 310 7.16 -19.28 14.45
C SER A 310 7.89 -18.09 13.84
N ALA A 311 8.77 -18.30 12.85
CA ALA A 311 9.45 -17.20 12.15
C ALA A 311 8.45 -16.28 11.42
N LEU A 312 7.53 -16.86 10.64
CA LEU A 312 6.53 -16.11 9.86
C LEU A 312 5.58 -15.30 10.76
N SER A 313 5.15 -15.87 11.89
CA SER A 313 4.23 -15.21 12.84
C SER A 313 4.76 -13.90 13.45
N LYS A 314 6.09 -13.68 13.40
CA LYS A 314 6.72 -12.46 13.90
C LYS A 314 6.64 -11.28 12.93
N SER A 315 6.15 -11.48 11.70
CA SER A 315 6.25 -10.47 10.64
C SER A 315 5.49 -9.19 10.97
N TYR A 316 4.27 -9.28 11.51
CA TYR A 316 3.49 -8.09 11.89
C TYR A 316 4.28 -7.19 12.85
N GLU A 317 4.77 -7.78 13.94
CA GLU A 317 5.54 -7.09 14.97
C GLU A 317 6.85 -6.48 14.44
N ILE A 318 7.55 -7.21 13.56
CA ILE A 318 8.74 -6.69 12.87
C ILE A 318 8.37 -5.47 12.03
N VAL A 319 7.40 -5.60 11.13
CA VAL A 319 7.02 -4.55 10.19
C VAL A 319 6.55 -3.29 10.94
N THR A 320 5.66 -3.42 11.93
CA THR A 320 5.17 -2.27 12.71
C THR A 320 6.24 -1.66 13.62
N SER A 321 7.33 -2.37 13.92
CA SER A 321 8.45 -1.80 14.68
C SER A 321 9.50 -1.15 13.77
N VAL A 322 9.61 -1.61 12.52
CA VAL A 322 10.68 -1.22 11.58
C VAL A 322 10.24 -0.15 10.58
N LEU A 323 9.11 -0.34 9.91
CA LEU A 323 8.61 0.60 8.87
C LEU A 323 7.68 1.68 9.42
N TYR A 324 7.19 1.50 10.66
CA TYR A 324 6.36 2.46 11.38
C TYR A 324 7.13 3.03 12.56
N SER A 325 6.77 4.23 12.99
CA SER A 325 7.30 4.84 14.21
C SER A 325 6.14 5.32 15.07
N LEU A 326 6.00 4.72 16.24
CA LEU A 326 4.92 4.98 17.20
C LEU A 326 3.51 4.84 16.60
N GLY A 327 3.36 3.86 15.70
CA GLY A 327 2.10 3.52 15.03
C GLY A 327 1.81 4.26 13.72
N THR A 328 2.54 5.32 13.38
CA THR A 328 2.44 5.94 12.04
C THR A 328 3.43 5.31 11.07
N ASN A 329 3.03 5.05 9.83
CA ASN A 329 3.97 4.57 8.82
C ASN A 329 4.98 5.69 8.50
N THR A 330 6.27 5.39 8.58
CA THR A 330 7.37 6.34 8.34
C THR A 330 8.28 5.89 7.21
N ALA A 331 7.75 5.06 6.31
CA ALA A 331 8.42 4.56 5.13
C ALA A 331 7.67 5.05 3.88
N ASN A 332 8.31 5.00 2.72
CA ASN A 332 7.70 5.37 1.45
C ASN A 332 7.56 4.12 0.59
N HIS A 333 6.38 3.48 0.58
CA HIS A 333 6.18 2.18 -0.09
C HIS A 333 7.24 1.16 0.33
N SER A 334 7.44 1.01 1.65
CA SER A 334 8.49 0.20 2.30
C SER A 334 9.93 0.75 2.21
N ARG A 335 10.21 1.77 1.39
CA ARG A 335 11.52 2.42 1.30
C ARG A 335 11.86 3.20 2.56
N LEU A 336 13.13 3.26 2.91
CA LEU A 336 13.66 4.18 3.92
C LEU A 336 13.48 5.61 3.42
N ASP A 337 12.62 6.44 4.03
CA ASP A 337 12.45 7.85 3.65
C ASP A 337 11.76 8.64 4.78
N TYR A 338 12.49 8.97 5.84
CA TYR A 338 11.96 9.78 6.94
C TYR A 338 11.75 11.26 6.57
N GLU A 339 12.51 11.76 5.59
CA GLU A 339 12.41 13.07 4.95
C GLU A 339 13.12 13.04 3.58
N PRO A 340 12.49 13.51 2.47
CA PRO A 340 11.41 14.49 2.39
C PRO A 340 9.96 13.96 2.32
N TYR A 341 9.72 12.66 2.50
CA TYR A 341 8.37 12.11 2.31
C TYR A 341 7.34 12.55 3.37
N CYS A 342 6.65 13.66 3.10
CA CYS A 342 5.71 14.25 4.06
C CYS A 342 4.40 13.46 4.24
N SER A 343 4.04 12.59 3.28
CA SER A 343 2.82 11.78 3.34
C SER A 343 2.70 10.96 4.63
N SER A 344 3.81 10.47 5.18
CA SER A 344 3.88 9.78 6.49
C SER A 344 3.32 10.59 7.66
N TYR A 345 3.29 11.92 7.56
CA TYR A 345 2.93 12.82 8.64
C TYR A 345 1.64 13.61 8.41
N HIS A 346 1.08 13.57 7.20
CA HIS A 346 -0.20 14.21 6.92
C HIS A 346 -1.18 13.29 6.20
N ARG A 347 -0.78 12.60 5.12
CA ARG A 347 -1.69 11.87 4.24
C ARG A 347 -2.01 10.48 4.80
N SER A 348 -0.99 9.74 5.16
CA SER A 348 -1.03 8.32 5.52
C SER A 348 -1.23 8.06 7.01
N VAL A 349 -1.72 9.07 7.75
CA VAL A 349 -1.87 8.99 9.21
C VAL A 349 -3.17 8.25 9.55
N ALA A 350 -3.05 7.09 10.19
CA ALA A 350 -4.19 6.26 10.61
C ALA A 350 -5.21 7.01 11.49
N GLY A 351 -4.74 8.00 12.27
CA GLY A 351 -5.58 8.86 13.09
C GLY A 351 -6.61 9.71 12.34
N LYS A 352 -6.62 9.74 10.99
CA LYS A 352 -7.75 10.28 10.22
C LYS A 352 -9.00 9.39 10.29
N TRP A 353 -8.81 8.10 10.54
CA TRP A 353 -9.82 7.05 10.37
C TRP A 353 -10.24 6.41 11.69
N ILE A 354 -9.70 6.86 12.82
CA ILE A 354 -9.90 6.29 14.15
C ILE A 354 -10.36 7.41 15.08
N ASP A 355 -11.45 7.20 15.81
CA ASP A 355 -11.95 8.14 16.82
C ASP A 355 -12.20 7.43 18.17
N PRO A 356 -11.55 7.86 19.28
CA PRO A 356 -10.49 8.86 19.33
C PRO A 356 -9.22 8.38 18.60
N PRO A 357 -8.41 9.28 18.00
CA PRO A 357 -7.28 8.91 17.14
C PRO A 357 -6.06 8.49 17.97
N VAL A 358 -6.17 7.34 18.61
CA VAL A 358 -5.16 6.80 19.52
C VAL A 358 -4.66 5.43 19.07
N THR A 359 -3.39 5.15 19.39
CA THR A 359 -2.76 3.84 19.23
C THR A 359 -2.02 3.45 20.51
N TYR A 360 -1.76 2.16 20.70
CA TYR A 360 -0.96 1.65 21.82
C TYR A 360 0.28 0.94 21.29
N VAL A 361 1.44 1.52 21.59
CA VAL A 361 2.74 0.97 21.19
C VAL A 361 3.28 0.11 22.32
N ARG A 362 3.57 -1.16 22.02
CA ARG A 362 3.97 -2.21 22.98
C ARG A 362 5.50 -2.25 23.18
N HIS A 363 5.99 -3.36 23.74
CA HIS A 363 7.39 -3.82 23.68
C HIS A 363 8.45 -2.84 24.20
N GLY A 364 8.21 -2.31 25.40
CA GLY A 364 9.13 -1.42 26.10
C GLY A 364 8.74 0.03 26.00
N VAL A 365 8.05 0.44 24.92
CA VAL A 365 7.39 1.74 24.86
C VAL A 365 6.15 1.74 25.76
N ASN A 366 5.31 0.71 25.65
CA ASN A 366 4.15 0.41 26.50
C ASN A 366 3.30 1.65 26.84
N LYS A 367 2.96 2.42 25.81
CA LYS A 367 2.31 3.71 25.95
C LYS A 367 1.23 3.92 24.90
N ARG A 368 0.14 4.55 25.34
CA ARG A 368 -0.90 5.09 24.46
C ARG A 368 -0.44 6.45 23.92
N PHE A 369 -0.55 6.62 22.61
CA PHE A 369 -0.28 7.87 21.92
C PHE A 369 -1.49 8.31 21.12
N HIS A 370 -1.72 9.62 21.09
CA HIS A 370 -2.61 10.25 20.14
C HIS A 370 -1.85 10.50 18.83
N PHE A 371 -2.37 10.03 17.69
CA PHE A 371 -1.68 10.12 16.39
C PHE A 371 -1.24 11.54 16.06
N TRP A 372 -2.09 12.54 16.31
CA TRP A 372 -1.75 13.93 15.99
C TRP A 372 -0.87 14.61 17.06
N ILE A 373 -1.37 14.71 18.30
CA ILE A 373 -0.72 15.41 19.41
C ILE A 373 0.62 14.79 19.80
N ASP A 374 0.67 13.46 19.92
CA ASP A 374 1.87 12.80 20.38
C ASP A 374 2.78 12.42 19.22
N VAL A 375 2.25 11.77 18.17
CA VAL A 375 3.10 11.18 17.13
C VAL A 375 3.47 12.21 16.05
N VAL A 376 2.50 12.72 15.30
CA VAL A 376 2.76 13.62 14.16
C VAL A 376 3.42 14.92 14.63
N ASP A 377 2.95 15.53 15.71
CA ASP A 377 3.52 16.80 16.17
C ASP A 377 5.02 16.66 16.53
N HIS A 378 5.45 15.53 17.07
CA HIS A 378 6.84 15.32 17.46
C HIS A 378 7.70 14.73 16.32
N LEU A 379 7.17 13.78 15.56
CA LEU A 379 7.92 13.07 14.53
C LEU A 379 7.95 13.81 13.18
N SER A 380 6.98 14.67 12.87
CA SER A 380 6.96 15.40 11.60
C SER A 380 8.01 16.51 11.58
N PRO A 381 8.84 16.63 10.53
CA PRO A 381 9.72 17.79 10.36
C PRO A 381 8.89 19.05 10.04
N ALA A 382 9.44 20.22 10.38
CA ALA A 382 8.71 21.49 10.24
C ALA A 382 8.13 21.72 8.84
N ALA A 383 8.89 21.35 7.79
CA ALA A 383 8.46 21.49 6.40
C ALA A 383 7.19 20.70 6.07
N CYS A 384 7.00 19.52 6.66
CA CYS A 384 5.81 18.70 6.42
C CYS A 384 4.57 19.21 7.15
N LYS A 385 4.73 19.96 8.24
CA LYS A 385 3.62 20.64 8.93
C LYS A 385 3.11 21.86 8.15
N THR A 386 3.96 22.43 7.29
CA THR A 386 3.59 23.53 6.38
C THR A 386 3.17 23.04 4.99
N ASP A 387 3.20 21.73 4.72
CA ASP A 387 2.76 21.20 3.45
C ASP A 387 1.26 21.48 3.26
N PRO A 388 0.83 22.10 2.14
CA PRO A 388 -0.57 22.41 1.89
C PRO A 388 -1.51 21.20 1.94
N THR A 389 -0.96 20.00 1.75
CA THR A 389 -1.70 18.74 1.87
C THR A 389 -2.27 18.52 3.27
N LEU A 390 -1.56 18.90 4.33
CA LEU A 390 -2.06 18.78 5.70
C LEU A 390 -3.32 19.62 5.89
N ALA A 391 -3.27 20.89 5.49
CA ALA A 391 -4.43 21.78 5.54
C ALA A 391 -5.59 21.27 4.67
N ARG A 392 -5.30 20.79 3.46
CA ARG A 392 -6.32 20.29 2.53
C ARG A 392 -7.03 19.04 3.07
N GLU A 393 -6.31 18.10 3.66
CA GLU A 393 -6.81 16.76 3.99
C GLU A 393 -7.16 16.58 5.49
N ALA A 394 -6.69 17.49 6.36
CA ALA A 394 -6.87 17.37 7.80
C ALA A 394 -6.85 18.74 8.51
N GLN A 395 -7.49 19.78 7.94
CA GLN A 395 -7.54 21.13 8.52
C GLN A 395 -7.96 21.14 10.01
N TYR A 396 -8.91 20.27 10.38
CA TYR A 396 -9.40 20.15 11.76
C TYR A 396 -8.29 19.86 12.78
N VAL A 397 -7.19 19.23 12.37
CA VAL A 397 -6.02 18.94 13.23
C VAL A 397 -5.30 20.25 13.60
N LEU A 398 -5.18 21.16 12.63
CA LEU A 398 -4.59 22.48 12.83
C LEU A 398 -5.53 23.36 13.65
N ASP A 399 -6.82 23.35 13.34
CA ASP A 399 -7.83 24.15 14.05
C ASP A 399 -7.94 23.78 15.53
N ARG A 400 -7.74 22.50 15.86
CA ARG A 400 -7.72 22.00 17.25
C ARG A 400 -6.38 22.20 17.95
N GLY A 401 -5.36 22.72 17.26
CA GLY A 401 -4.00 22.87 17.79
C GLY A 401 -3.33 21.54 18.13
N TRP A 402 -3.75 20.43 17.50
CA TRP A 402 -3.18 19.12 17.73
C TRP A 402 -1.81 18.94 17.08
N VAL A 403 -1.58 19.63 15.97
CA VAL A 403 -0.27 19.76 15.34
C VAL A 403 0.07 21.23 15.28
N THR A 404 1.25 21.59 15.76
CA THR A 404 1.72 22.96 15.89
C THR A 404 2.97 23.18 15.06
N MET A 405 3.11 24.38 14.48
CA MET A 405 4.19 24.69 13.53
C MET A 405 5.57 24.60 14.18
N GLY A 406 6.56 24.15 13.41
CA GLY A 406 7.94 23.97 13.89
C GLY A 406 8.28 22.52 14.21
N ASP A 407 9.53 22.30 14.62
CA ASP A 407 10.07 20.97 14.95
C ASP A 407 9.91 20.69 16.46
N HIS A 408 9.13 19.66 16.83
CA HIS A 408 8.93 19.28 18.23
C HIS A 408 9.58 17.95 18.62
N MET A 409 10.54 17.42 17.84
CA MET A 409 11.21 16.18 18.19
C MET A 409 12.02 16.33 19.49
N THR A 410 11.80 15.50 20.51
CA THR A 410 12.50 15.63 21.81
C THR A 410 13.35 14.40 22.13
N PRO A 411 14.33 14.50 23.06
CA PRO A 411 15.06 13.33 23.54
C PRO A 411 14.14 12.19 24.02
N LYS A 412 12.98 12.52 24.61
CA LYS A 412 12.03 11.50 25.08
C LYS A 412 11.34 10.77 23.93
N TYR A 413 10.95 11.48 22.87
CA TYR A 413 10.39 10.83 21.69
C TYR A 413 11.43 10.04 20.90
N LEU A 414 12.69 10.51 20.87
CA LEU A 414 13.78 9.71 20.32
C LEU A 414 13.95 8.41 21.09
N GLU A 415 13.89 8.43 22.43
CA GLU A 415 13.94 7.21 23.25
C GLU A 415 12.81 6.23 22.89
N TYR A 416 11.57 6.71 22.71
CA TYR A 416 10.46 5.84 22.29
C TYR A 416 10.70 5.21 20.92
N VAL A 417 11.10 6.01 19.92
CA VAL A 417 11.41 5.50 18.58
C VAL A 417 12.53 4.46 18.64
N LEU A 418 13.63 4.76 19.34
CA LEU A 418 14.74 3.82 19.44
C LEU A 418 14.36 2.53 20.18
N THR A 419 13.54 2.63 21.23
CA THR A 419 13.04 1.45 21.95
C THR A 419 12.24 0.52 21.04
N GLU A 420 11.36 1.09 20.20
CA GLU A 420 10.58 0.35 19.20
C GLU A 420 11.47 -0.24 18.10
N LYS A 421 12.41 0.54 17.55
CA LYS A 421 13.34 0.05 16.51
C LYS A 421 14.25 -1.07 17.03
N ASP A 422 14.78 -0.91 18.24
CA ASP A 422 15.62 -1.93 18.90
C ASP A 422 14.83 -3.22 19.14
N HIS A 423 13.53 -3.09 19.42
CA HIS A 423 12.63 -4.24 19.51
C HIS A 423 12.45 -4.93 18.15
N GLY A 424 12.16 -4.17 17.09
CA GLY A 424 12.08 -4.70 15.72
C GLY A 424 13.33 -5.49 15.30
N VAL A 425 14.52 -4.98 15.61
CA VAL A 425 15.80 -5.68 15.36
C VAL A 425 15.85 -7.01 16.12
N ARG A 426 15.54 -7.03 17.43
CA ARG A 426 15.58 -8.26 18.24
C ARG A 426 14.61 -9.33 17.71
N VAL A 427 13.41 -8.93 17.31
CA VAL A 427 12.39 -9.86 16.80
C VAL A 427 12.80 -10.37 15.41
N ALA A 428 13.33 -9.52 14.54
CA ALA A 428 13.86 -9.93 13.23
C ALA A 428 15.00 -10.95 13.37
N GLU A 429 15.94 -10.71 14.27
CA GLU A 429 17.02 -11.66 14.56
C GLU A 429 16.49 -12.97 15.14
N SER A 430 15.42 -12.92 15.94
CA SER A 430 14.78 -14.13 16.45
C SER A 430 14.11 -14.94 15.35
N ALA A 431 13.42 -14.29 14.41
CA ALA A 431 12.83 -14.97 13.27
C ALA A 431 13.89 -15.65 12.39
N LEU A 432 15.03 -14.98 12.16
CA LEU A 432 16.17 -15.59 11.46
C LEU A 432 16.74 -16.80 12.21
N ARG A 433 16.86 -16.74 13.56
CA ARG A 433 17.30 -17.90 14.37
C ARG A 433 16.36 -19.10 14.22
N ASP A 434 15.06 -18.87 14.18
CA ASP A 434 14.08 -19.94 13.98
C ASP A 434 14.23 -20.60 12.60
N VAL A 435 14.49 -19.82 11.55
CA VAL A 435 14.80 -20.35 10.21
C VAL A 435 16.11 -21.13 10.19
N VAL A 436 17.18 -20.60 10.79
CA VAL A 436 18.47 -21.29 10.90
C VAL A 436 18.31 -22.64 11.61
N LYS A 437 17.53 -22.67 12.68
CA LYS A 437 17.21 -23.90 13.41
C LYS A 437 16.42 -24.90 12.57
N ALA A 438 15.46 -24.43 11.77
CA ALA A 438 14.70 -25.26 10.83
C ALA A 438 15.56 -25.83 9.69
N GLY A 439 16.74 -25.26 9.41
CA GLY A 439 17.59 -25.61 8.27
C GLY A 439 17.90 -27.09 8.11
N ARG A 440 18.09 -27.83 9.21
CA ARG A 440 18.36 -29.29 9.17
C ARG A 440 17.18 -30.13 8.65
N ASP A 441 15.97 -29.57 8.70
CA ASP A 441 14.71 -30.22 8.35
C ASP A 441 14.15 -29.68 7.02
N LEU A 442 14.78 -28.65 6.45
CA LEU A 442 14.41 -28.00 5.19
C LEU A 442 15.15 -28.60 3.99
N LYS A 443 14.53 -28.51 2.82
CA LYS A 443 15.24 -28.69 1.54
C LYS A 443 16.22 -27.51 1.34
N PRO A 444 17.37 -27.72 0.67
CA PRO A 444 18.35 -26.65 0.44
C PRO A 444 17.74 -25.38 -0.16
N GLU A 445 16.86 -25.50 -1.15
CA GLU A 445 16.27 -24.37 -1.85
C GLU A 445 15.33 -23.56 -0.94
N HIS A 446 14.55 -24.27 -0.12
CA HIS A 446 13.67 -23.64 0.87
C HIS A 446 14.46 -22.95 1.99
N PHE A 447 15.55 -23.58 2.43
CA PHE A 447 16.43 -22.98 3.42
C PHE A 447 17.05 -21.69 2.91
N GLU A 448 17.62 -21.69 1.70
CA GLU A 448 18.21 -20.50 1.10
C GLU A 448 17.16 -19.38 0.89
N GLN A 449 15.95 -19.72 0.42
CA GLN A 449 14.88 -18.74 0.25
C GLN A 449 14.47 -18.08 1.58
N LEU A 450 14.18 -18.88 2.61
CA LEU A 450 13.77 -18.37 3.92
C LEU A 450 14.91 -17.62 4.61
N LYS A 451 16.14 -18.15 4.53
CA LYS A 451 17.32 -17.49 5.11
C LYS A 451 17.53 -16.13 4.47
N ALA A 452 17.47 -16.03 3.13
CA ALA A 452 17.65 -14.76 2.45
C ALA A 452 16.55 -13.75 2.80
N TYR A 453 15.30 -14.21 2.88
CA TYR A 453 14.16 -13.41 3.28
C TYR A 453 14.30 -12.80 4.69
N PHE A 454 14.73 -13.59 5.68
CA PHE A 454 14.93 -13.10 7.05
C PHE A 454 16.28 -12.38 7.27
N GLU A 455 17.31 -12.67 6.51
CA GLU A 455 18.55 -11.87 6.52
C GLU A 455 18.31 -10.46 6.00
N ARG A 456 17.58 -10.31 4.88
CA ARG A 456 17.14 -8.98 4.41
C ARG A 456 16.29 -8.26 5.46
N THR A 457 15.39 -8.99 6.12
CA THR A 457 14.58 -8.44 7.23
C THR A 457 15.45 -7.87 8.35
N VAL A 458 16.48 -8.60 8.78
CA VAL A 458 17.41 -8.13 9.82
C VAL A 458 18.21 -6.91 9.35
N LEU A 459 18.71 -6.92 8.11
CA LEU A 459 19.45 -5.80 7.54
C LEU A 459 18.58 -4.54 7.44
N THR A 460 17.35 -4.65 6.95
CA THR A 460 16.39 -3.53 6.92
C THR A 460 16.09 -3.02 8.33
N ALA A 461 15.83 -3.90 9.29
CA ALA A 461 15.58 -3.51 10.68
C ALA A 461 16.74 -2.71 11.27
N ARG A 462 17.98 -3.18 11.06
CA ARG A 462 19.20 -2.51 11.54
C ARG A 462 19.42 -1.18 10.84
N LEU A 463 19.20 -1.10 9.52
CA LEU A 463 19.35 0.14 8.75
C LEU A 463 18.37 1.20 9.25
N HIS A 464 17.08 0.86 9.36
CA HIS A 464 16.05 1.79 9.85
C HIS A 464 16.32 2.24 11.28
N ARG A 465 16.80 1.35 12.16
CA ARG A 465 17.25 1.70 13.51
C ARG A 465 18.38 2.73 13.44
N ALA A 466 19.46 2.41 12.73
CA ALA A 466 20.65 3.26 12.65
C ALA A 466 20.32 4.67 12.13
N VAL A 467 19.57 4.74 11.03
CA VAL A 467 19.14 6.00 10.41
C VAL A 467 18.15 6.75 11.31
N ALA A 468 17.23 6.07 12.01
CA ALA A 468 16.33 6.74 12.96
C ALA A 468 17.12 7.43 14.09
N ALA A 469 18.17 6.79 14.60
CA ALA A 469 19.05 7.37 15.61
C ALA A 469 19.72 8.65 15.12
N ALA A 470 20.30 8.58 13.92
CA ALA A 470 21.00 9.70 13.31
C ALA A 470 20.04 10.84 12.97
N TYR A 471 18.96 10.57 12.25
CA TYR A 471 18.03 11.58 11.75
C TYR A 471 17.26 12.27 12.87
N PHE A 472 16.61 11.52 13.76
CA PHE A 472 15.84 12.13 14.84
C PHE A 472 16.74 12.76 15.91
N GLY A 473 17.93 12.19 16.15
CA GLY A 473 18.97 12.82 16.97
C GLY A 473 19.46 14.14 16.38
N TYR A 474 19.70 14.17 15.07
CA TYR A 474 20.09 15.37 14.33
C TYR A 474 19.05 16.49 14.47
N ARG A 475 17.76 16.17 14.32
CA ARG A 475 16.67 17.14 14.50
C ARG A 475 16.64 17.78 15.88
N ILE A 476 16.92 17.00 16.92
CA ILE A 476 17.09 17.53 18.28
C ILE A 476 18.33 18.44 18.36
N TYR A 477 19.45 17.98 17.81
CA TYR A 477 20.75 18.69 17.83
C TYR A 477 20.69 20.07 17.14
N VAL A 478 20.00 20.17 16.00
CA VAL A 478 19.89 21.43 15.26
C VAL A 478 18.93 22.40 15.92
N ARG A 479 17.82 21.91 16.48
CA ARG A 479 16.79 22.76 17.09
C ARG A 479 17.22 23.33 18.44
N ASP A 480 17.87 22.53 19.28
CA ASP A 480 18.17 22.91 20.66
C ASP A 480 19.68 22.90 20.94
N GLU A 481 20.27 24.08 21.09
CA GLU A 481 21.70 24.23 21.36
C GLU A 481 22.13 23.54 22.66
N GLN A 482 21.24 23.45 23.66
CA GLN A 482 21.52 22.75 24.91
C GLN A 482 21.67 21.24 24.71
N GLN A 483 21.09 20.69 23.63
CA GLN A 483 21.19 19.28 23.28
C GLN A 483 22.42 18.97 22.42
N ARG A 484 23.27 19.94 22.08
CA ARG A 484 24.54 19.74 21.36
C ARG A 484 25.64 19.09 22.21
N THR A 485 25.24 18.16 23.07
CA THR A 485 26.08 17.42 24.00
C THR A 485 26.93 16.38 23.27
N THR A 486 28.06 15.98 23.88
CA THR A 486 28.89 14.87 23.39
C THR A 486 28.08 13.57 23.29
N LYS A 487 27.13 13.33 24.21
CA LYS A 487 26.25 12.16 24.17
C LYS A 487 25.37 12.14 22.92
N MET A 488 24.75 13.28 22.58
CA MET A 488 23.91 13.39 21.39
C MET A 488 24.75 13.22 20.11
N LYS A 489 25.92 13.87 20.04
CA LYS A 489 26.85 13.71 18.90
C LYS A 489 27.28 12.24 18.72
N ARG A 490 27.61 11.53 19.79
CA ARG A 490 27.92 10.09 19.74
C ARG A 490 26.75 9.28 19.23
N LEU A 491 25.55 9.46 19.77
CA LEU A 491 24.36 8.76 19.30
C LEU A 491 24.12 8.95 17.80
N ILE A 492 24.28 10.17 17.30
CA ILE A 492 24.13 10.49 15.88
C ILE A 492 25.22 9.79 15.06
N TRP A 493 26.49 9.95 15.42
CA TRP A 493 27.62 9.38 14.67
C TRP A 493 27.67 7.85 14.73
N ASP A 494 27.34 7.24 15.87
CA ASP A 494 27.19 5.79 15.99
C ASP A 494 26.09 5.30 15.03
N GLY A 495 24.96 6.01 14.95
CA GLY A 495 23.89 5.71 13.98
C GLY A 495 24.33 5.88 12.53
N LEU A 496 25.14 6.89 12.22
CA LEU A 496 25.68 7.13 10.88
C LEU A 496 26.69 6.04 10.45
N ASP A 497 27.65 5.72 11.32
CA ASP A 497 28.65 4.67 11.08
C ASP A 497 27.97 3.30 10.93
N ASP A 498 26.97 3.01 11.78
CA ASP A 498 26.17 1.78 11.69
C ASP A 498 25.38 1.71 10.38
N ALA A 499 24.75 2.81 9.97
CA ALA A 499 24.00 2.88 8.72
C ALA A 499 24.90 2.62 7.52
N GLN A 500 26.12 3.18 7.48
CA GLN A 500 27.08 2.93 6.41
C GLN A 500 27.51 1.47 6.36
N ARG A 501 27.81 0.85 7.51
CA ARG A 501 28.19 -0.56 7.59
C ARG A 501 27.07 -1.48 7.11
N VAL A 502 25.83 -1.25 7.54
CA VAL A 502 24.67 -2.04 7.12
C VAL A 502 24.34 -1.79 5.65
N ALA A 503 24.43 -0.54 5.17
CA ALA A 503 24.25 -0.20 3.77
C ALA A 503 25.24 -0.97 2.88
N GLU A 504 26.49 -1.13 3.31
CA GLU A 504 27.46 -1.95 2.58
C GLU A 504 27.06 -3.43 2.54
N GLN A 505 26.60 -3.99 3.67
CA GLN A 505 26.08 -5.35 3.71
C GLN A 505 24.90 -5.56 2.76
N ILE A 506 24.04 -4.57 2.59
CA ILE A 506 22.92 -4.59 1.64
C ILE A 506 23.45 -4.56 0.19
N ARG A 507 24.39 -3.68 -0.14
CA ARG A 507 24.98 -3.58 -1.49
C ARG A 507 25.69 -4.86 -1.92
N THR A 508 26.40 -5.50 -0.99
CA THR A 508 27.16 -6.72 -1.27
C THR A 508 26.37 -7.99 -0.97
N TYR A 509 25.07 -7.89 -0.70
CA TYR A 509 24.27 -9.06 -0.34
C TYR A 509 24.16 -10.02 -1.55
N PRO A 510 24.51 -11.31 -1.41
CA PRO A 510 24.73 -12.19 -2.56
C PRO A 510 23.44 -12.63 -3.28
N VAL A 511 22.30 -12.53 -2.61
CA VAL A 511 21.00 -12.95 -3.16
C VAL A 511 20.14 -11.70 -3.40
N PRO A 512 20.02 -11.21 -4.64
CA PRO A 512 19.24 -10.01 -4.91
C PRO A 512 17.78 -10.19 -4.47
N ALA A 513 17.17 -9.11 -3.99
CA ALA A 513 15.73 -9.07 -3.84
C ALA A 513 15.08 -9.01 -5.22
N ALA A 514 13.86 -9.53 -5.35
CA ALA A 514 13.08 -9.37 -6.58
C ALA A 514 12.93 -7.88 -6.95
N GLY A 515 12.78 -7.61 -8.25
CA GLY A 515 12.40 -6.30 -8.79
C GLY A 515 11.04 -5.81 -8.28
N GLY A 516 10.50 -4.76 -8.87
CA GLY A 516 9.22 -4.18 -8.50
C GLY A 516 9.38 -2.89 -7.71
N GLU A 517 8.27 -2.37 -7.19
CA GLU A 517 8.18 -1.00 -6.69
C GLU A 517 9.29 -0.64 -5.70
N TRP A 518 9.59 -1.49 -4.70
CA TRP A 518 10.57 -1.10 -3.69
C TRP A 518 12.03 -1.02 -4.17
N ASP A 519 12.67 -1.92 -4.92
CA ASP A 519 14.17 -1.92 -5.00
C ASP A 519 14.91 -1.72 -3.63
N TRP A 520 14.97 -2.83 -2.88
CA TRP A 520 15.56 -2.91 -1.53
C TRP A 520 17.02 -2.39 -1.44
N VAL A 521 17.81 -2.53 -2.51
CA VAL A 521 19.23 -2.13 -2.48
C VAL A 521 19.37 -0.60 -2.48
N ARG A 522 18.40 0.15 -3.00
CA ARG A 522 18.43 1.62 -3.00
C ARG A 522 18.35 2.24 -1.62
N ASP A 523 17.84 1.54 -0.60
CA ASP A 523 17.86 2.03 0.77
C ASP A 523 19.30 2.26 1.28
N ALA A 524 20.29 1.50 0.75
CA ALA A 524 21.70 1.73 1.04
C ALA A 524 22.21 3.07 0.48
N ALA A 525 21.66 3.54 -0.63
CA ALA A 525 21.98 4.86 -1.19
C ALA A 525 21.25 5.97 -0.42
N GLU A 526 20.02 5.72 0.01
CA GLU A 526 19.27 6.69 0.82
C GLU A 526 19.92 6.92 2.19
N ALA A 527 20.39 5.86 2.84
CA ALA A 527 21.18 5.97 4.07
C ALA A 527 22.45 6.83 3.91
N ALA A 528 23.11 6.77 2.74
CA ALA A 528 24.25 7.63 2.43
C ALA A 528 23.85 9.11 2.33
N LYS A 529 22.67 9.43 1.79
CA LYS A 529 22.16 10.81 1.78
C LYS A 529 21.95 11.36 3.18
N TYR A 530 21.42 10.57 4.12
CA TYR A 530 21.32 10.99 5.52
C TYR A 530 22.70 11.24 6.13
N HIS A 531 23.67 10.36 5.86
CA HIS A 531 25.04 10.55 6.30
C HIS A 531 25.61 11.89 5.83
N ASP A 532 25.55 12.17 4.53
CA ASP A 532 26.15 13.38 3.96
C ASP A 532 25.44 14.64 4.46
N ARG A 533 24.10 14.64 4.47
CA ARG A 533 23.30 15.77 4.96
C ARG A 533 23.56 16.07 6.44
N ILE A 534 23.70 15.06 7.29
CA ILE A 534 23.91 15.27 8.73
C ILE A 534 25.37 15.66 9.04
N SER A 535 26.34 15.03 8.36
CA SER A 535 27.77 15.23 8.63
C SER A 535 28.35 16.48 7.97
N GLN A 536 27.79 16.92 6.83
CA GLN A 536 28.29 18.06 6.04
C GLN A 536 27.38 19.28 6.14
N GLY A 537 26.16 19.12 6.66
CA GLY A 537 25.16 20.16 6.81
C GLY A 537 23.98 19.98 5.86
N TRP A 538 22.77 20.16 6.38
CA TRP A 538 21.52 19.98 5.64
C TRP A 538 20.85 21.33 5.43
N ASP A 539 20.66 21.75 4.18
CA ASP A 539 20.03 23.02 3.79
C ASP A 539 18.68 23.29 4.48
N ARG A 540 17.82 22.27 4.58
CA ARG A 540 16.53 22.35 5.31
C ARG A 540 16.64 22.71 6.79
N TYR A 541 17.84 22.51 7.36
CA TYR A 541 18.16 22.79 8.76
C TYR A 541 19.28 23.83 8.87
N GLY A 542 19.33 24.78 7.93
CA GLY A 542 20.27 25.91 7.96
C GLY A 542 21.73 25.54 7.69
N GLY A 543 22.00 24.37 7.10
CA GLY A 543 23.36 23.92 6.81
C GLY A 543 24.17 23.52 8.05
N ILE A 544 23.50 23.28 9.18
CA ILE A 544 24.18 22.93 10.44
C ILE A 544 24.72 21.50 10.36
N ALA A 545 26.05 21.34 10.40
CA ALA A 545 26.69 20.03 10.42
C ALA A 545 26.86 19.51 11.87
N VAL A 546 26.81 18.19 12.08
CA VAL A 546 27.16 17.56 13.36
C VAL A 546 28.64 17.19 13.36
N PRO A 547 29.50 17.86 14.14
CA PRO A 547 30.91 17.51 14.22
C PRO A 547 31.07 16.13 14.88
N ARG A 548 32.05 15.35 14.40
CA ARG A 548 32.40 14.05 15.00
C ARG A 548 32.86 14.27 16.46
N PRO A 549 32.33 13.50 17.43
CA PRO A 549 32.50 13.73 18.86
C PRO A 549 33.89 13.40 19.41
#